data_AF-A0A353P8L0-F1
#
_entry.id   AF-A0A353P8L0-F1
#
_cell.length_a   1.000
_cell.length_b   1.000
_cell.length_c   1.000
_cell.angle_alpha   90.00
_cell.angle_beta   90.00
_cell.angle_gamma   90.00
#
_symmetry.space_group_name_H-M   'P 1'
#
loop_
_entity.id
_entity.type
_entity.pdbx_description
1 polymer ?
#
loop_
_entity_poly.entity_id
_entity_poly.type
_entity_poly.pdbx_seq_one_letter_code
_entity_poly.pdbx_strand_id
1 'polypeptide(L)'
;ESVTLNCGYGQGRSVREVLAAVGAASGRTIPTVNRPRRPGDLPRMVADSHRLRGLLQWTPRHADLATIVRSALDWEQAQPNPSEPASISHTG
;
A
#
# COMPACT_ATOMS: atom_id res chain seq x y z
N GLU A 1 13.99 26.33 11.57
CA GLU A 1 14.52 25.91 10.25
C GLU A 1 13.76 24.68 9.78
N SER A 2 13.59 24.47 8.47
CA SER A 2 12.90 23.31 7.90
C SER A 2 13.87 22.41 7.13
N VAL A 3 13.53 21.13 6.98
CA VAL A 3 14.38 20.14 6.29
C VAL A 3 13.55 19.26 5.36
N THR A 4 14.11 18.92 4.20
CA THR A 4 13.52 17.98 3.23
C THR A 4 14.16 16.60 3.40
N LEU A 5 13.32 15.57 3.56
CA LEU A 5 13.72 14.18 3.82
C LEU A 5 12.92 13.19 2.96
N ASN A 6 13.59 12.16 2.45
CA ASN A 6 12.93 11.06 1.76
C ASN A 6 12.25 10.12 2.77
N CYS A 7 10.94 9.94 2.64
CA CYS A 7 10.17 9.02 3.47
C CYS A 7 9.83 7.74 2.70
N GLY A 8 10.23 6.61 3.24
CA GLY A 8 9.90 5.30 2.72
C GLY A 8 10.60 4.20 3.53
N TYR A 9 10.38 2.95 3.13
CA TYR A 9 10.89 1.81 3.89
C TYR A 9 12.37 1.51 3.58
N GLY A 10 12.97 2.14 2.57
CA GLY A 10 14.35 1.84 2.12
C GLY A 10 14.50 0.51 1.37
N GLN A 11 13.38 -0.22 1.20
CA GLN A 11 13.29 -1.48 0.48
C GLN A 11 12.21 -1.37 -0.60
N GLY A 12 12.54 -1.81 -1.82
CA GLY A 12 11.58 -1.91 -2.91
C GLY A 12 10.88 -3.26 -2.89
N ARG A 13 9.62 -3.28 -3.34
CA ARG A 13 8.87 -4.51 -3.61
C ARG A 13 8.43 -4.49 -5.06
N SER A 14 8.59 -5.61 -5.74
CA SER A 14 8.09 -5.81 -7.10
C SER A 14 6.57 -5.95 -7.10
N VAL A 15 5.95 -5.68 -8.26
CA VAL A 15 4.52 -5.90 -8.46
C VAL A 15 4.13 -7.36 -8.18
N ARG A 16 5.00 -8.33 -8.51
CA ARG A 16 4.73 -9.75 -8.25
C ARG A 16 4.73 -10.10 -6.77
N GLU A 17 5.63 -9.52 -5.97
CA GLU A 17 5.64 -9.71 -4.51
C GLU A 17 4.38 -9.13 -3.87
N VAL A 18 3.92 -7.97 -4.34
CA VAL A 18 2.66 -7.38 -3.88
C VAL A 18 1.47 -8.27 -4.24
N LEU A 19 1.38 -8.75 -5.48
CA LEU A 19 0.31 -9.66 -5.90
C LEU A 19 0.31 -10.97 -5.10
N ALA A 20 1.49 -11.55 -4.83
CA ALA A 20 1.61 -12.74 -4.00
C ALA A 20 1.15 -12.47 -2.55
N ALA A 21 1.54 -11.34 -1.97
CA ALA A 21 1.10 -10.95 -0.62
C ALA A 21 -0.41 -10.74 -0.55
N VAL A 22 -1.02 -10.08 -1.55
CA VAL A 22 -2.48 -9.89 -1.64
C VAL A 22 -3.20 -11.23 -1.82
N GLY A 23 -2.67 -12.13 -2.65
CA GLY A 23 -3.26 -13.47 -2.85
C GLY A 23 -3.24 -14.30 -1.57
N ALA A 24 -2.10 -14.34 -0.89
CA ALA A 24 -1.96 -15.00 0.40
C ALA A 24 -2.88 -14.38 1.47
N ALA A 25 -2.96 -13.05 1.51
CA ALA A 25 -3.76 -12.35 2.50
C ALA A 25 -5.26 -12.55 2.28
N SER A 26 -5.73 -12.52 1.04
CA SER A 26 -7.14 -12.69 0.69
C SER A 26 -7.60 -14.16 0.62
N GLY A 27 -6.66 -15.12 0.63
CA GLY A 27 -6.96 -16.54 0.40
C GLY A 27 -7.46 -16.82 -1.02
N ARG A 28 -7.20 -15.91 -1.96
CA ARG A 28 -7.69 -15.99 -3.35
C ARG A 28 -6.54 -15.90 -4.33
N THR A 29 -6.63 -16.66 -5.41
CA THR A 29 -5.75 -16.47 -6.56
C THR A 29 -6.13 -15.19 -7.28
N ILE A 30 -5.17 -14.31 -7.52
CA ILE A 30 -5.38 -13.09 -8.31
C ILE A 30 -5.05 -13.41 -9.77
N PRO A 31 -6.03 -13.34 -10.69
CA PRO A 31 -5.74 -13.51 -12.12
C PRO A 31 -4.84 -12.36 -12.60
N THR A 32 -3.73 -12.70 -13.25
CA THR A 32 -2.76 -11.70 -13.73
C THR A 32 -2.50 -11.87 -15.22
N VAL A 33 -2.44 -10.77 -15.96
CA VAL A 33 -2.03 -10.73 -17.37
C VAL A 33 -0.88 -9.75 -17.51
N ASN A 34 0.26 -10.22 -18.03
CA ASN A 34 1.39 -9.33 -18.31
C ASN A 34 1.04 -8.40 -19.48
N ARG A 35 1.36 -7.13 -19.34
CA ARG A 35 1.17 -6.10 -20.37
C ARG A 35 2.47 -5.30 -20.53
N PRO A 36 2.67 -4.61 -21.67
CA PRO A 36 3.81 -3.69 -21.83
C PRO A 36 3.85 -2.64 -20.69
N ARG A 37 5.04 -2.14 -20.39
CA ARG A 37 5.22 -1.04 -19.42
C ARG A 37 4.47 0.20 -19.89
N ARG A 38 3.96 1.00 -18.96
CA ARG A 38 3.36 2.29 -19.32
C ARG A 38 4.49 3.27 -19.69
N PRO A 39 4.31 4.13 -20.71
CA PRO A 39 5.28 5.18 -21.01
C PRO A 39 5.57 6.01 -19.75
N GLY A 40 6.85 6.15 -19.41
CA GLY A 40 7.31 6.87 -18.20
C GLY A 40 7.55 5.99 -16.96
N ASP A 41 7.21 4.70 -16.98
CA ASP A 41 7.51 3.81 -15.85
C ASP A 41 9.03 3.60 -15.69
N LEU A 42 9.54 3.93 -14.51
CA LEU A 42 10.89 3.53 -14.10
C LEU A 42 10.90 2.05 -13.68
N PRO A 43 11.97 1.29 -14.01
CA PRO A 43 12.05 -0.12 -13.63
C PRO A 43 12.18 -0.33 -12.12
N ARG A 44 12.70 0.65 -11.39
CA ARG A 44 12.86 0.62 -9.92
C ARG A 44 12.92 2.04 -9.36
N MET A 45 12.21 2.30 -8.27
CA MET A 45 12.28 3.53 -7.49
C MET A 45 12.14 3.18 -6.00
N VAL A 46 13.11 3.61 -5.19
CA VAL A 46 13.14 3.34 -3.74
C VAL A 46 13.65 4.59 -3.03
N ALA A 47 12.95 5.01 -1.98
CA ALA A 47 13.37 6.13 -1.16
C ALA A 47 14.58 5.75 -0.29
N ASP A 48 15.68 6.52 -0.39
CA ASP A 48 16.77 6.44 0.59
C ASP A 48 16.39 7.23 1.85
N SER A 49 15.96 6.51 2.88
CA SER A 49 15.54 7.08 4.16
C SER A 49 16.67 7.13 5.21
N HIS A 50 17.94 6.99 4.83
CA HIS A 50 19.06 7.06 5.77
C HIS A 50 19.08 8.39 6.55
N ARG A 51 18.91 9.52 5.85
CA ARG A 51 18.87 10.86 6.48
C ARG A 51 17.69 11.02 7.43
N LEU A 52 16.51 10.50 7.06
CA LEU A 52 15.31 10.54 7.90
C LEU A 52 15.51 9.75 9.20
N ARG A 53 16.06 8.54 9.11
CA ARG A 53 16.37 7.68 10.25
C ARG A 53 17.41 8.31 11.18
N GLY A 54 18.48 8.88 10.62
CA GLY A 54 19.54 9.51 11.40
C GLY A 54 19.09 10.78 12.13
N LEU A 55 18.38 11.67 11.43
CA LEU A 55 18.02 12.98 11.99
C LEU A 55 16.85 12.92 12.97
N LEU A 56 15.81 12.12 12.65
CA LEU A 56 14.58 12.08 13.44
C LEU A 56 14.44 10.80 14.28
N GLN A 57 15.42 9.91 14.24
CA GLN A 57 15.35 8.58 14.87
C GLN A 57 14.09 7.80 14.45
N TRP A 58 13.54 8.13 13.28
CA TRP A 58 12.29 7.56 12.79
C TRP A 58 12.50 6.12 12.35
N THR A 59 11.67 5.21 12.85
CA THR A 59 11.63 3.81 12.42
C THR A 59 10.20 3.43 12.04
N PRO A 60 9.97 2.89 10.82
CA PRO A 60 8.64 2.46 10.42
C PRO A 60 8.16 1.29 11.27
N ARG A 61 6.98 1.43 11.91
CA ARG A 61 6.38 0.37 12.73
C ARG A 61 5.79 -0.78 11.92
N HIS A 62 5.35 -0.50 10.69
CA HIS A 62 4.69 -1.47 9.80
C HIS A 62 5.50 -1.67 8.52
N ALA A 63 6.78 -2.01 8.64
CA ALA A 63 7.68 -2.24 7.50
C ALA A 63 7.56 -3.63 6.85
N ASP A 64 6.45 -4.32 7.12
CA ASP A 64 6.14 -5.66 6.62
C ASP A 64 5.02 -5.60 5.58
N LEU A 65 5.26 -6.21 4.42
CA LEU A 65 4.32 -6.16 3.29
C LEU A 65 3.02 -6.92 3.60
N ALA A 66 3.09 -8.04 4.33
CA ALA A 66 1.90 -8.80 4.68
C ALA A 66 0.97 -8.00 5.60
N THR A 67 1.55 -7.31 6.59
CA THR A 67 0.83 -6.40 7.50
C THR A 67 0.17 -5.24 6.75
N ILE A 68 0.91 -4.59 5.84
CA ILE A 68 0.38 -3.49 5.03
C ILE A 68 -0.82 -3.97 4.19
N VAL A 69 -0.66 -5.10 3.50
CA VAL A 69 -1.69 -5.68 2.64
C VAL A 69 -2.92 -6.12 3.45
N ARG A 70 -2.72 -6.76 4.60
CA ARG A 70 -3.80 -7.16 5.52
C ARG A 70 -4.63 -5.94 5.92
N SER A 71 -3.97 -4.91 6.42
CA SER A 71 -4.65 -3.67 6.84
C SER A 71 -5.44 -3.02 5.71
N ALA A 72 -4.92 -3.04 4.47
CA ALA A 72 -5.65 -2.52 3.32
C ALA A 72 -6.88 -3.37 3.00
N LEU A 73 -6.75 -4.71 2.97
CA LEU A 73 -7.88 -5.60 2.69
C LEU A 73 -8.96 -5.53 3.75
N ASP A 74 -8.60 -5.42 5.03
CA ASP A 74 -9.55 -5.31 6.13
C ASP A 74 -10.36 -4.00 6.00
N TRP A 75 -9.70 -2.90 5.60
CA TRP A 75 -10.38 -1.64 5.32
C TRP A 75 -11.35 -1.74 4.14
N GLU A 76 -10.92 -2.35 3.03
CA GLU A 76 -11.75 -2.55 1.83
C GLU A 76 -13.00 -3.39 2.16
N GLN A 77 -12.87 -4.42 2.98
CA GLN A 77 -13.98 -5.28 3.40
C GLN A 77 -14.98 -4.58 4.31
N ALA A 78 -14.52 -3.59 5.08
CA ALA A 78 -15.36 -2.79 5.97
C ALA A 78 -16.08 -1.65 5.24
N GLN A 79 -15.77 -1.38 3.96
CA GLN A 79 -16.46 -0.33 3.22
C GLN A 79 -17.92 -0.73 2.95
N PRO A 80 -18.88 0.19 3.13
CA PRO A 80 -20.26 -0.04 2.74
C PRO A 80 -20.33 -0.34 1.24
N ASN A 81 -21.21 -1.27 0.87
CA ASN A 81 -21.37 -1.69 -0.51
C ASN A 81 -21.73 -0.46 -1.38
N PRO A 82 -20.96 -0.12 -2.43
CA PRO A 82 -21.22 1.08 -3.24
C PRO A 82 -22.59 1.09 -3.91
N SER A 83 -23.25 -0.07 -4.02
CA SER A 83 -24.57 -0.27 -4.60
C SER A 83 -25.73 -0.17 -3.60
N GLU A 84 -25.47 0.05 -2.32
CA GLU A 84 -26.51 0.22 -1.30
C GLU A 84 -26.59 1.70 -0.91
N PRO A 85 -27.66 2.43 -1.29
CA PRO A 85 -27.79 3.82 -0.87
C PRO A 85 -27.89 3.87 0.66
N ALA A 86 -27.08 4.74 1.28
CA ALA A 86 -27.17 5.04 2.70
C ALA A 86 -28.63 5.37 3.03
N SER A 87 -29.30 4.51 3.80
CA SER A 87 -30.68 4.73 4.24
C SER A 87 -30.68 5.91 5.21
N ILE A 88 -30.87 7.11 4.69
CA ILE A 88 -31.09 8.30 5.52
C ILE A 88 -32.55 8.28 5.97
N SER A 89 -32.82 7.64 7.11
CA SER A 89 -34.10 7.78 7.79
C SER A 89 -34.22 9.20 8.34
N HIS A 90 -34.85 10.10 7.59
CA HIS A 90 -35.39 11.33 8.17
C HIS A 90 -36.64 10.95 8.98
N THR A 91 -36.51 10.89 10.30
CA THR A 91 -37.65 10.94 11.20
C THR A 91 -37.99 12.41 11.41
N GLY A 92 -39.24 12.79 11.10
CA GLY A 92 -39.77 14.15 11.23
C GLY A 92 -40.10 14.56 12.66
#